data_AF-A0A2H0TLG1-F1
#
_entry.id   AF-A0A2H0TLG1-F1
#
_cell.length_a   1.000
_cell.length_b   1.000
_cell.length_c   1.000
_cell.angle_alpha   90.00
_cell.angle_beta   90.00
_cell.angle_gamma   90.00
#
_symmetry.space_group_name_H-M   'P 1'
#
loop_
_entity.id
_entity.type
_entity.pdbx_description
1 polymer ?
#
loop_
_entity_poly.entity_id
_entity_poly.type
_entity_poly.pdbx_seq_one_letter_code
_entity_poly.pdbx_strand_id
1 'polypeptide(L)'
;KPDGILHITTANKWWPIEPHYHLPLLSFLPKKIANLYLRLSKKGTSYDDINLPSYGEFYDMVNKFFKIDDITLDVIRNNKKYGLDKERGLLIPIIGWFLKTVSSWGKTAKFIEYILIRVSLGWLFVAKPKK
;
A
#
# COMPACT_ATOMS: atom_id res chain seq x y z
N LYS A 1 22.61 4.33 10.49
CA LYS A 1 23.80 3.49 10.74
C LYS A 1 24.05 2.60 9.53
N PRO A 2 25.30 2.20 9.23
CA PRO A 2 25.63 1.37 8.07
C PRO A 2 24.91 0.01 8.01
N ASP A 3 24.58 -0.54 9.17
CA ASP A 3 23.84 -1.79 9.40
C ASP A 3 22.35 -1.59 9.73
N GLY A 4 21.89 -0.34 9.69
CA GLY A 4 20.50 0.00 10.02
C GLY A 4 19.52 -0.59 9.02
N ILE A 5 18.37 -1.04 9.51
CA ILE A 5 17.25 -1.50 8.70
C ILE A 5 16.11 -0.50 8.87
N LEU A 6 15.62 0.06 7.76
CA LEU A 6 14.44 0.90 7.72
C LEU A 6 13.25 0.03 7.33
N HIS A 7 12.24 -0.01 8.19
CA HIS A 7 10.94 -0.57 7.85
C HIS A 7 9.98 0.58 7.61
N ILE A 8 9.48 0.71 6.38
CA ILE A 8 8.62 1.83 5.98
C ILE A 8 7.34 1.33 5.34
N THR A 9 6.23 1.91 5.78
CA THR A 9 4.89 1.64 5.25
C THR A 9 4.25 2.91 4.77
N THR A 10 3.45 2.79 3.72
CA THR A 10 2.57 3.87 3.29
C THR A 10 1.25 3.30 2.78
N ALA A 11 0.19 4.08 2.96
CA ALA A 11 -1.06 3.85 2.27
C ALA A 11 -0.93 4.23 0.78
N ASN A 12 -1.81 3.65 -0.03
CA ASN A 12 -1.85 3.85 -1.48
C ASN A 12 -2.93 4.87 -1.87
N LYS A 13 -2.58 5.81 -2.76
CA LYS A 13 -3.54 6.74 -3.37
C LYS A 13 -4.71 6.05 -4.06
N TRP A 14 -4.44 4.93 -4.74
CA TRP A 14 -5.40 4.18 -5.54
C TRP A 14 -6.29 3.25 -4.71
N TRP A 15 -6.14 3.24 -3.40
CA TRP A 15 -7.00 2.44 -2.55
C TRP A 15 -8.40 3.05 -2.46
N PRO A 16 -9.49 2.30 -2.75
CA PRO A 16 -10.83 2.89 -2.89
C PRO A 16 -11.40 3.50 -1.61
N ILE A 17 -10.98 3.04 -0.42
CA ILE A 17 -11.47 3.54 0.86
C ILE A 17 -10.32 4.21 1.57
N GLU A 18 -10.36 5.53 1.70
CA GLU A 18 -9.26 6.26 2.32
C GLU A 18 -9.05 5.79 3.78
N PRO A 19 -7.83 5.36 4.19
CA PRO A 19 -7.59 4.73 5.49
C PRO A 19 -7.64 5.66 6.72
N HIS A 20 -7.36 6.95 6.57
CA HIS A 20 -7.43 7.93 7.65
C HIS A 20 -8.89 8.32 7.96
N TYR A 21 -9.73 8.50 6.94
CA TYR A 21 -11.10 8.99 7.11
C TYR A 21 -12.19 7.96 6.83
N HIS A 22 -11.84 6.79 6.30
CA HIS A 22 -12.77 5.73 5.93
C HIS A 22 -13.89 6.25 5.03
N LEU A 23 -13.53 7.06 4.03
CA LEU A 23 -14.43 7.60 3.02
C LEU A 23 -14.08 7.02 1.65
N PRO A 24 -15.07 6.58 0.88
CA PRO A 24 -14.84 6.07 -0.47
C PRO A 24 -14.30 7.19 -1.37
N LEU A 25 -13.27 6.88 -2.14
CA LEU A 25 -12.67 7.69 -3.21
C LEU A 25 -12.15 9.06 -2.80
N LEU A 26 -11.97 9.32 -1.50
CA LEU A 26 -11.52 10.63 -1.01
C LEU A 26 -10.14 11.01 -1.56
N SER A 27 -9.22 10.06 -1.66
CA SER A 27 -7.85 10.24 -2.18
C SER A 27 -7.76 10.53 -3.68
N PHE A 28 -8.86 10.30 -4.42
CA PHE A 28 -8.94 10.53 -5.86
C PHE A 28 -9.39 11.95 -6.19
N LEU A 29 -10.00 12.63 -5.23
CA LEU A 29 -10.57 13.95 -5.42
C LEU A 29 -9.49 15.05 -5.33
N PRO A 30 -9.60 16.12 -6.12
CA PRO A 30 -8.85 17.34 -5.88
C PRO A 30 -9.06 17.85 -4.46
N LYS A 31 -8.02 18.41 -3.82
CA LYS A 31 -8.02 18.83 -2.41
C LYS A 31 -9.24 19.65 -1.99
N LYS A 32 -9.66 20.61 -2.83
CA LYS A 32 -10.86 21.44 -2.57
C LYS A 32 -12.14 20.61 -2.42
N ILE A 33 -12.33 19.61 -3.29
CA ILE A 33 -13.51 18.74 -3.28
C ILE A 33 -13.40 17.74 -2.11
N ALA A 34 -12.21 17.19 -1.86
CA ALA A 34 -11.95 16.34 -0.70
C ALA A 34 -12.29 17.05 0.62
N ASN A 35 -11.86 18.31 0.79
CA ASN A 35 -12.17 19.14 1.96
C ASN A 35 -13.68 19.35 2.13
N LEU A 36 -14.39 19.64 1.04
CA LEU A 36 -15.85 19.77 1.08
C LEU A 36 -16.52 18.45 1.49
N TYR A 37 -16.12 17.34 0.85
CA TYR A 37 -16.67 16.02 1.15
C TYR A 37 -16.44 15.63 2.62
N LEU A 38 -15.23 15.85 3.14
CA LEU A 38 -14.85 15.58 4.52
C LEU A 38 -15.74 16.33 5.54
N ARG A 39 -16.02 17.60 5.26
CA ARG A 39 -16.90 18.45 6.09
C ARG A 39 -18.35 17.99 6.02
N LEU A 40 -18.85 17.67 4.84
CA LEU A 40 -20.21 17.16 4.64
C LEU A 40 -20.42 15.81 5.33
N SER A 41 -19.41 14.94 5.31
CA SER A 41 -19.44 13.66 6.01
C SER A 41 -19.18 13.76 7.52
N LYS A 42 -18.89 14.97 8.04
CA LYS A 42 -18.56 15.24 9.44
C LYS A 42 -17.39 14.37 9.97
N LYS A 43 -16.44 14.02 9.10
CA LYS A 43 -15.28 13.16 9.45
C LYS A 43 -13.97 13.93 9.64
N GLY A 44 -13.98 15.24 9.39
CA GLY A 44 -12.82 16.11 9.60
C GLY A 44 -13.03 17.49 9.00
N THR A 45 -12.01 18.35 9.11
CA THR A 45 -12.06 19.76 8.69
C THR A 45 -11.16 20.07 7.49
N SER A 46 -10.03 19.37 7.34
CA SER A 46 -9.11 19.51 6.22
C SER A 46 -8.44 18.17 5.86
N TYR A 47 -8.21 18.00 4.56
CA TYR A 47 -7.49 16.92 3.89
C TYR A 47 -6.16 17.42 3.30
N ASP A 48 -5.74 18.65 3.62
CA ASP A 48 -4.60 19.31 2.98
C ASP A 48 -3.27 18.60 3.31
N ASP A 49 -3.13 18.07 4.51
CA ASP A 49 -1.91 17.40 4.99
C ASP A 49 -1.77 15.94 4.52
N ILE A 50 -2.81 15.37 3.90
CA ILE A 50 -2.80 13.96 3.47
C ILE A 50 -2.34 13.84 2.01
N ASN A 51 -1.13 13.34 1.80
CA ASN A 51 -0.59 13.07 0.47
C ASN A 51 -0.23 11.60 0.34
N LEU A 52 -1.11 10.83 -0.27
CA LEU A 52 -0.87 9.42 -0.57
C LEU A 52 -0.10 9.30 -1.89
N PRO A 53 1.08 8.66 -1.90
CA PRO A 53 1.82 8.43 -3.13
C PRO A 53 1.22 7.26 -3.93
N SER A 54 1.54 7.22 -5.21
CA SER A 54 1.50 6.00 -6.01
C SER A 54 2.71 5.11 -5.73
N TYR A 55 2.67 3.85 -6.17
CA TYR A 55 3.78 2.91 -5.96
C TYR A 55 5.10 3.44 -6.51
N GLY A 56 5.07 4.02 -7.72
CA GLY A 56 6.26 4.56 -8.38
C GLY A 56 6.86 5.72 -7.60
N GLU A 57 6.03 6.70 -7.22
CA GLU A 57 6.47 7.85 -6.42
C GLU A 57 7.10 7.42 -5.09
N PHE A 58 6.46 6.45 -4.40
CA PHE A 58 6.99 5.92 -3.14
C PHE A 58 8.30 5.15 -3.33
N TYR A 59 8.35 4.28 -4.33
CA TYR A 59 9.56 3.53 -4.69
C TYR A 59 10.71 4.47 -5.02
N ASP A 60 10.50 5.46 -5.88
CA ASP A 60 11.54 6.39 -6.30
C ASP A 60 12.04 7.25 -5.12
N MET A 61 11.13 7.70 -4.25
CA MET A 61 11.47 8.46 -3.05
C MET A 61 12.37 7.67 -2.09
N VAL A 62 12.04 6.41 -1.82
CA VAL A 62 12.83 5.57 -0.91
C VAL A 62 14.13 5.10 -1.60
N ASN A 63 14.06 4.75 -2.90
CA ASN A 63 15.19 4.25 -3.66
C ASN A 63 16.24 5.33 -3.88
N LYS A 64 15.90 6.62 -3.77
CA LYS A 64 16.88 7.70 -3.78
C LYS A 64 17.95 7.53 -2.70
N PHE A 65 17.58 7.02 -1.53
CA PHE A 65 18.46 6.96 -0.36
C PHE A 65 18.80 5.55 0.11
N PHE A 66 17.93 4.58 -0.17
CA PHE A 66 18.05 3.21 0.34
C PHE A 66 17.97 2.18 -0.78
N LYS A 67 18.56 1.01 -0.57
CA LYS A 67 18.25 -0.19 -1.36
C LYS A 67 16.95 -0.79 -0.83
N ILE A 68 15.96 -0.94 -1.70
CA ILE A 68 14.62 -1.43 -1.34
C ILE A 68 14.52 -2.93 -1.56
N ASP A 69 14.07 -3.64 -0.52
CA ASP A 69 13.49 -4.97 -0.61
C ASP A 69 11.97 -4.84 -0.36
N ASP A 70 11.15 -4.93 -1.42
CA ASP A 70 9.69 -4.87 -1.32
C ASP A 70 9.13 -6.24 -0.88
N ILE A 71 8.62 -6.29 0.34
CA ILE A 71 8.10 -7.52 0.94
C ILE A 71 6.56 -7.56 0.97
N THR A 72 5.89 -6.61 0.30
CA THR A 72 4.44 -6.43 0.36
C THR A 72 3.68 -7.70 -0.04
N LEU A 73 3.99 -8.28 -1.21
CA LEU A 73 3.30 -9.46 -1.71
C LEU A 73 3.63 -10.72 -0.88
N ASP A 74 4.86 -10.83 -0.38
CA ASP A 74 5.26 -11.94 0.48
C ASP A 74 4.51 -11.93 1.81
N VAL A 75 4.29 -10.75 2.37
CA VAL A 75 3.51 -10.56 3.58
C VAL A 75 2.01 -10.84 3.34
N ILE A 76 1.44 -10.39 2.21
CA ILE A 76 0.06 -10.71 1.83
C ILE A 76 -0.13 -12.21 1.59
N ARG A 77 0.81 -12.86 0.89
CA ARG A 77 0.81 -14.30 0.63
C ARG A 77 0.87 -15.09 1.95
N ASN A 78 1.62 -14.59 2.92
CA ASN A 78 1.76 -15.19 4.24
C ASN A 78 0.93 -14.47 5.32
N ASN A 79 -0.26 -13.95 4.96
CA ASN A 79 -1.07 -13.11 5.85
C ASN A 79 -1.28 -13.69 7.27
N LYS A 80 -1.59 -14.98 7.40
CA LYS A 80 -1.75 -15.66 8.70
C LYS A 80 -0.50 -15.63 9.57
N LYS A 81 0.69 -15.72 8.98
CA LYS A 81 1.97 -15.67 9.70
C LYS A 81 2.20 -14.29 10.33
N TYR A 82 1.75 -13.25 9.64
CA TYR A 82 1.92 -11.85 10.05
C TYR A 82 0.67 -11.25 10.69
N GLY A 83 -0.38 -12.05 10.95
CA GLY A 83 -1.63 -11.60 11.59
C GLY A 83 -2.52 -10.68 10.76
N LEU A 84 -2.21 -10.47 9.47
CA LEU A 84 -2.95 -9.54 8.61
C LEU A 84 -4.38 -10.00 8.29
N ASP A 85 -4.66 -11.29 8.47
CA ASP A 85 -5.99 -11.87 8.33
C ASP A 85 -6.98 -11.32 9.37
N LYS A 86 -6.48 -10.83 10.52
CA LYS A 86 -7.29 -10.27 11.60
C LYS A 86 -7.51 -8.77 11.48
N GLU A 87 -6.54 -8.05 10.91
CA GLU A 87 -6.57 -6.58 10.88
C GLU A 87 -7.36 -5.98 9.73
N ARG A 88 -7.43 -6.66 8.57
CA ARG A 88 -7.89 -6.04 7.30
C ARG A 88 -9.04 -6.79 6.62
N GLY A 89 -9.78 -7.60 7.37
CA GLY A 89 -10.97 -8.31 6.90
C GLY A 89 -10.69 -9.39 5.84
N LEU A 90 -11.73 -9.84 5.13
CA LEU A 90 -11.67 -11.00 4.23
C LEU A 90 -10.86 -10.78 2.93
N LEU A 91 -10.58 -9.52 2.56
CA LEU A 91 -9.88 -9.21 1.30
C LEU A 91 -8.44 -9.73 1.29
N ILE A 92 -7.69 -9.58 2.39
CA ILE A 92 -6.29 -10.01 2.46
C ILE A 92 -6.15 -11.54 2.37
N PRO A 93 -6.94 -12.36 3.08
CA PRO A 93 -6.95 -13.81 2.88
C PRO A 93 -7.28 -14.24 1.45
N ILE A 94 -8.27 -13.60 0.81
CA ILE A 94 -8.67 -13.91 -0.58
C ILE A 94 -7.52 -13.60 -1.54
N ILE A 95 -6.91 -12.41 -1.46
CA ILE A 95 -5.77 -12.02 -2.29
C ILE A 95 -4.57 -12.93 -2.02
N GLY A 96 -4.30 -13.27 -0.75
CA GLY A 96 -3.21 -14.16 -0.37
C GLY A 96 -3.40 -15.59 -0.93
N TRP A 97 -4.62 -16.13 -0.88
CA TRP A 97 -4.93 -17.41 -1.52
C TRP A 97 -4.77 -17.34 -3.04
N PHE A 98 -5.31 -16.30 -3.67
CA PHE A 98 -5.19 -16.09 -5.11
C PHE A 98 -3.72 -16.00 -5.55
N LEU A 99 -2.89 -15.23 -4.85
CA LEU A 99 -1.45 -15.11 -5.08
C LEU A 99 -0.74 -16.47 -5.00
N LYS A 100 -1.10 -17.32 -4.04
CA LYS A 100 -0.54 -18.69 -3.97
C LYS A 100 -0.92 -19.51 -5.19
N THR A 101 -2.18 -19.45 -5.59
CA THR A 101 -2.70 -20.21 -6.74
C THR A 101 -2.03 -19.79 -8.05
N VAL A 102 -1.90 -18.49 -8.31
CA VAL A 102 -1.33 -17.99 -9.58
C VAL A 102 0.19 -18.02 -9.62
N SER A 103 0.88 -18.17 -8.48
CA SER A 103 2.35 -18.18 -8.43
C SER A 103 3.02 -19.26 -9.28
N SER A 104 2.29 -20.35 -9.59
CA SER A 104 2.78 -21.44 -10.45
C SER A 104 2.68 -21.13 -11.95
N TRP A 105 2.06 -20.02 -12.36
CA TRP A 105 1.72 -19.73 -13.77
C TRP A 105 2.85 -19.01 -14.54
N GLY A 106 4.09 -19.05 -14.03
CA GLY A 106 5.27 -18.52 -14.71
C GLY A 106 5.18 -17.02 -15.01
N LYS A 107 5.25 -16.62 -16.30
CA LYS A 107 5.25 -15.20 -16.72
C LYS A 107 3.94 -14.48 -16.38
N THR A 108 2.80 -15.17 -16.47
CA THR A 108 1.49 -14.61 -16.13
C THR A 108 1.42 -14.24 -14.66
N ALA A 109 2.02 -15.07 -13.78
CA ALA A 109 2.11 -14.78 -12.35
C ALA A 109 2.81 -13.44 -12.09
N LYS A 110 3.96 -13.21 -12.74
CA LYS A 110 4.72 -11.96 -12.59
C LYS A 110 3.93 -10.74 -13.05
N PHE A 111 3.16 -10.86 -14.12
CA PHE A 111 2.31 -9.77 -14.61
C PHE A 111 1.17 -9.45 -13.61
N ILE A 112 0.54 -10.48 -13.05
CA ILE A 112 -0.51 -10.32 -12.03
C ILE A 112 0.08 -9.69 -10.76
N GLU A 113 1.23 -10.17 -10.29
CA GLU A 113 1.95 -9.60 -9.14
C GLU A 113 2.31 -8.13 -9.37
N TYR A 114 2.75 -7.78 -10.59
CA TYR A 114 3.04 -6.39 -10.99
C TYR A 114 1.80 -5.49 -10.97
N ILE A 115 0.62 -6.01 -11.32
CA ILE A 115 -0.63 -5.24 -11.20
C ILE A 115 -1.01 -5.10 -9.72
N LEU A 116 -1.03 -6.22 -9.00
CA LEU A 116 -1.46 -6.28 -7.60
C LEU A 116 -0.62 -5.39 -6.69
N ILE A 117 0.70 -5.33 -6.89
CA ILE A 117 1.55 -4.44 -6.11
C ILE A 117 1.10 -2.97 -6.31
N ARG A 118 0.80 -2.53 -7.53
CA ARG A 118 0.42 -1.12 -7.81
C ARG A 118 -0.93 -0.71 -7.22
N VAL A 119 -1.84 -1.66 -7.03
CA VAL A 119 -3.19 -1.42 -6.47
C VAL A 119 -3.35 -1.91 -5.03
N SER A 120 -2.26 -2.39 -4.40
CA SER A 120 -2.26 -2.87 -3.03
C SER A 120 -2.77 -1.79 -2.05
N LEU A 121 -3.39 -2.22 -0.95
CA LEU A 121 -3.92 -1.37 0.12
C LEU A 121 -2.83 -0.46 0.74
N GLY A 122 -1.58 -0.91 0.66
CA GLY A 122 -0.38 -0.16 1.02
C GLY A 122 0.88 -0.97 0.68
N TRP A 123 2.03 -0.35 0.85
CA TRP A 123 3.34 -0.98 0.58
C TRP A 123 4.15 -1.12 1.86
N LEU A 124 4.96 -2.17 1.88
CA LEU A 124 5.80 -2.56 2.99
C LEU A 124 7.22 -2.78 2.46
N PHE A 125 8.09 -1.79 2.67
CA PHE A 125 9.48 -1.89 2.24
C PHE A 125 10.39 -2.11 3.44
N VAL A 126 11.30 -3.07 3.27
CA VAL A 126 12.48 -3.20 4.09
C VAL A 126 13.62 -2.58 3.30
N ALA A 127 14.21 -1.51 3.82
CA ALA A 127 15.24 -0.77 3.13
C ALA A 127 16.55 -0.74 3.92
N LYS A 128 17.67 -0.80 3.20
CA LYS A 128 19.03 -0.74 3.78
C LYS A 128 19.79 0.45 3.20
N PRO A 129 20.71 1.08 3.94
CA PRO A 129 21.56 2.13 3.41
C PRO A 129 22.26 1.69 2.12
N LYS A 130 22.30 2.57 1.13
CA LYS A 130 23.22 2.36 -0.01
C LYS A 130 24.65 2.48 0.52
N LYS A 131 25.54 1.58 0.09
CA LYS A 131 26.97 1.65 0.42
C LYS A 131 27.59 2.92 -0.14
#